data_AF-A0A9C9BUZ0-F1
#
_entry.id   AF-A0A9C9BUZ0-F1
#
_cell.length_a   1.000
_cell.length_b   1.000
_cell.length_c   1.000
_cell.angle_alpha   90.00
_cell.angle_beta   90.00
_cell.angle_gamma   90.00
#
_symmetry.space_group_name_H-M   'P 1'
#
loop_
_entity.id
_entity.type
_entity.pdbx_description
1 polymer ?
#
loop_
_entity_poly.entity_id
_entity_poly.type
_entity_poly.pdbx_seq_one_letter_code
_entity_poly.pdbx_strand_id
1 'polypeptide(L)' 'MRFEWDEQKRKANIRKHGFDFRDAWKVFQLPMLVALVVLPTVPYPDVRPW' A
#
# COMPACT_ATOMS: atom_id res chain seq x y z
N MET A 1 14.30 3.38 -5.87
CA MET A 1 14.09 3.34 -4.40
C MET A 1 15.17 2.45 -3.80
N ARG A 2 15.89 2.88 -2.75
CA ARG A 2 16.83 2.01 -2.01
C ARG A 2 16.19 1.67 -0.68
N PHE A 3 16.00 0.38 -0.44
CA PHE A 3 15.49 -0.13 0.83
C PHE A 3 16.69 -0.57 1.67
N GLU A 4 16.69 -0.19 2.94
CA GLU A 4 17.73 -0.56 3.90
C GLU A 4 17.12 -1.41 5.02
N TRP A 5 17.87 -2.41 5.45
CA TRP A 5 17.50 -3.25 6.57
C TRP A 5 18.73 -3.83 7.23
N ASP A 6 18.55 -4.22 8.49
CA ASP A 6 19.49 -5.06 9.20
C ASP A 6 19.40 -6.54 8.74
N GLU A 7 20.54 -7.20 8.64
CA GLU A 7 20.66 -8.56 8.13
C GLU A 7 20.06 -9.61 9.09
N GLN A 8 20.17 -9.39 10.41
CA GLN A 8 19.53 -10.24 11.41
C GLN A 8 18.00 -10.13 11.29
N LYS A 9 17.47 -8.93 11.02
CA LYS A 9 16.05 -8.72 10.77
C LYS A 9 15.57 -9.43 9.50
N ARG A 10 16.34 -9.40 8.40
CA ARG A 10 16.02 -10.13 7.17
C ARG A 10 15.89 -11.64 7.43
N LYS A 11 16.89 -12.24 8.10
CA LYS A 11 16.87 -13.68 8.44
C LYS A 11 15.70 -14.03 9.35
N ALA A 12 15.41 -13.19 10.34
CA ALA A 12 14.27 -13.38 11.21
C ALA A 12 12.93 -13.29 10.44
N ASN A 13 12.81 -12.36 9.49
CA ASN A 13 11.61 -12.21 8.68
C ASN A 13 11.36 -13.41 7.76
N ILE A 14 12.42 -13.93 7.12
CA ILE A 14 12.36 -15.16 6.32
C ILE A 14 11.88 -16.33 7.18
N ARG A 15 12.44 -16.50 8.38
CA ARG A 15 12.04 -17.60 9.28
C ARG A 15 10.60 -17.47 9.78
N LYS A 16 10.15 -16.27 10.12
CA LYS A 16 8.83 -16.04 10.71
C LYS A 16 7.72 -16.02 9.68
N HIS A 17 7.99 -15.53 8.48
CA HIS A 17 6.97 -15.16 7.50
C HIS A 17 7.24 -15.69 6.08
N GLY A 18 8.37 -16.36 5.85
CA GLY A 18 8.74 -16.89 4.53
C GLY A 18 9.06 -15.81 3.50
N PHE A 19 9.31 -14.57 3.92
CA PHE A 19 9.46 -13.42 3.03
C PHE A 19 10.84 -12.77 3.15
N ASP A 20 11.50 -12.53 2.02
CA ASP A 20 12.80 -11.87 1.96
C ASP A 20 12.64 -10.38 1.62
N PHE A 21 13.27 -9.51 2.40
CA PHE A 21 13.27 -8.06 2.15
C PHE A 21 13.96 -7.67 0.84
N ARG A 22 14.85 -8.51 0.31
CA ARG A 22 15.44 -8.32 -1.02
C ARG A 22 14.40 -8.31 -2.14
N ASP A 23 13.26 -8.96 -1.92
CA ASP A 23 12.17 -9.03 -2.88
C ASP A 23 11.05 -8.02 -2.59
N ALA A 24 11.13 -7.25 -1.50
CA ALA A 24 10.08 -6.33 -1.07
C ALA A 24 9.71 -5.29 -2.12
N TRP A 25 10.69 -4.81 -2.88
CA TRP A 25 10.47 -3.83 -3.94
C TRP A 25 9.57 -4.35 -5.07
N LYS A 26 9.50 -5.67 -5.28
CA LYS A 26 8.66 -6.27 -6.34
C LYS A 26 7.17 -6.11 -6.05
N VAL A 27 6.77 -6.05 -4.78
CA VAL A 27 5.37 -5.82 -4.38
C VAL A 27 4.86 -4.49 -4.91
N PHE A 28 5.73 -3.48 -4.93
CA PHE A 28 5.41 -2.14 -5.45
C PHE A 28 5.29 -2.09 -6.98
N GLN A 29 5.62 -3.17 -7.69
CA GLN A 29 5.39 -3.28 -9.14
C GLN A 29 3.97 -3.79 -9.47
N LEU A 30 3.23 -4.27 -8.47
CA LEU A 30 1.85 -4.72 -8.64
C LEU A 30 0.87 -3.55 -8.37
N PRO A 31 -0.37 -3.62 -8.88
CA PRO A 31 -1.40 -2.65 -8.50
C PRO A 31 -1.55 -2.60 -6.98
N MET A 32 -1.43 -1.39 -6.43
CA MET A 32 -1.59 -1.14 -5.00
C MET A 32 -2.71 -0.13 -4.77
N LEU A 33 -3.57 -0.42 -3.81
CA LEU A 33 -4.49 0.56 -3.27
C LEU A 33 -3.69 1.56 -2.41
N VAL A 34 -3.39 2.73 -2.97
CA VAL A 34 -2.61 3.78 -2.28
C VAL A 34 -3.49 4.81 -1.58
N ALA A 35 -4.75 4.92 -1.98
CA ALA A 35 -5.75 5.77 -1.37
C ALA A 35 -7.13 5.17 -1.59
N LEU A 36 -7.96 5.18 -0.56
CA LEU A 36 -9.39 4.95 -0.68
C LEU A 36 -10.09 6.26 -0.37
N VAL A 37 -10.56 6.95 -1.41
CA VAL A 37 -11.43 8.11 -1.22
C VAL A 37 -12.85 7.57 -1.05
N VAL A 38 -13.31 7.50 0.20
CA VAL A 38 -14.74 7.33 0.46
C VAL A 38 -15.37 8.70 0.22
N LEU A 39 -15.97 8.89 -0.96
CA LEU A 39 -16.81 10.06 -1.15
C LEU A 39 -17.94 9.98 -0.11
N PRO A 40 -18.18 11.03 0.69
CA PRO A 40 -19.43 11.10 1.42
C PRO A 40 -20.54 10.96 0.38
N THR A 41 -21.53 10.10 0.64
CA THR A 41 -22.72 9.97 -0.19
C THR A 41 -23.43 11.31 -0.19
N VAL A 42 -23.09 12.18 -1.15
CA VAL A 42 -23.77 13.46 -1.32
C VAL A 42 -25.15 13.12 -1.89
N PRO A 43 -26.26 13.45 -1.22
CA PRO A 43 -27.54 13.42 -1.91
C PRO A 43 -27.49 14.51 -2.99
N TYR A 44 -27.87 14.14 -4.21
CA TYR A 44 -27.88 14.99 -5.40
C TYR A 44 -28.40 16.41 -5.06
N PRO A 45 -27.67 17.49 -5.37
CA PRO A 45 -28.15 18.82 -5.03
C PRO A 45 -29.34 19.14 -5.93
N ASP A 46 -30.44 19.49 -5.28
CA ASP A 46 -31.66 19.95 -5.91
C ASP A 46 -31.32 21.13 -6.83
N VAL A 47 -31.48 20.90 -8.13
CA VAL A 47 -31.23 21.88 -9.19
C VAL A 47 -32.23 23.03 -9.05
N ARG A 48 -31.76 24.22 -8.67
CA ARG A 48 -32.51 25.47 -8.84
C ARG A 48 -31.70 26.41 -9.74
N PRO A 49 -32.17 26.71 -10.96
CA PRO A 49 -31.40 27.49 -11.91
C PRO A 49 -31.80 28.96 -11.84
N TRP A 50 -31.19 29.77 -10.97
CA TRP A 50 -30.94 31.20 -11.23
C TRP A 50 -29.77 31.67 -10.39
#